data_AF-A0A529GI80-F1
#
_entry.id   AF-A0A529GI80-F1
#
_cell.length_a   1.000
_cell.length_b   1.000
_cell.length_c   1.000
_cell.angle_alpha   90.00
_cell.angle_beta   90.00
_cell.angle_gamma   90.00
#
_symmetry.space_group_name_H-M   'P 1'
#
loop_
_entity.id
_entity.type
_entity.pdbx_description
1 polymer ?
#
loop_
_entity_poly.entity_id
_entity_poly.type
_entity_poly.pdbx_seq_one_letter_code
_entity_poly.pdbx_strand_id
1 'polypeptide(L)' 'AGTMEPSGRHVAIIAALKDKDFARARDEVVADITATQMTLRAICPDVPEPKTVDFTGFGKAS' A
#
# COMPACT_ATOMS: atom_id res chain seq x y z
N ALA A 1 -14.04 -17.07 11.56
CA ALA A 1 -13.15 -15.90 11.36
C ALA A 1 -12.45 -16.10 10.02
N GLY A 2 -12.57 -15.16 9.08
CA GLY A 2 -11.94 -15.28 7.77
C GLY A 2 -10.42 -15.18 7.91
N THR A 3 -9.70 -16.19 7.46
CA THR A 3 -8.26 -16.10 7.26
C THR A 3 -8.01 -15.05 6.19
N MET A 4 -7.38 -13.94 6.57
CA MET A 4 -6.80 -13.02 5.60
C MET A 4 -5.64 -13.75 4.94
N GLU A 5 -5.87 -14.28 3.74
CA GLU A 5 -4.76 -14.63 2.85
C GLU A 5 -3.87 -13.38 2.72
N PRO A 6 -2.55 -13.48 2.93
CA PRO A 6 -1.66 -12.39 2.62
C PRO A 6 -1.92 -12.00 1.17
N SER A 7 -2.13 -10.71 0.88
CA SER A 7 -2.19 -10.32 -0.52
C SER A 7 -0.90 -10.82 -1.19
N GLY A 8 -0.98 -11.41 -2.38
CA GLY A 8 0.22 -11.92 -3.07
C GLY A 8 1.33 -10.86 -3.21
N ARG A 9 0.96 -9.58 -3.08
CA ARG A 9 1.83 -8.42 -3.02
C ARG A 9 2.66 -8.31 -1.74
N HIS A 10 2.19 -8.77 -0.58
CA HIS A 10 3.01 -8.82 0.63
C HIS A 10 4.26 -9.68 0.45
N VAL A 11 4.15 -10.80 -0.28
CA VAL A 11 5.30 -11.64 -0.62
C VAL A 11 6.29 -10.88 -1.50
N ALA A 12 5.80 -10.13 -2.49
CA ALA A 12 6.63 -9.32 -3.38
C ALA A 12 7.36 -8.17 -2.65
N ILE A 13 6.68 -7.50 -1.70
CA ILE A 13 7.27 -6.47 -0.84
C ILE A 13 8.41 -7.07 0.00
N ILE A 14 8.16 -8.19 0.67
CA ILE A 14 9.17 -8.85 1.51
C ILE A 14 10.38 -9.29 0.67
N ALA A 15 10.16 -9.81 -0.54
CA ALA A 15 11.24 -10.18 -1.45
C ALA A 15 12.08 -8.94 -1.84
N ALA A 16 11.44 -7.85 -2.26
CA ALA A 16 12.12 -6.60 -2.61
C ALA A 16 12.93 -6.02 -1.43
N LEU A 17 12.41 -6.08 -0.21
CA LEU A 17 13.13 -5.66 0.99
C LEU A 17 14.38 -6.52 1.27
N LYS A 18 14.29 -7.84 1.10
CA LYS A 18 15.43 -8.75 1.25
C LYS A 18 16.53 -8.45 0.21
N ASP A 19 16.13 -8.09 -0.99
CA ASP A 19 17.02 -7.71 -2.09
C ASP A 19 17.55 -6.26 -1.98
N LYS A 20 17.11 -5.51 -0.96
CA LYS A 20 17.40 -4.08 -0.76
C LYS A 20 16.92 -3.18 -1.91
N ASP A 21 15.96 -3.67 -2.70
CA ASP A 21 15.31 -2.89 -3.74
C ASP A 21 14.15 -2.08 -3.15
N PHE A 22 14.52 -0.96 -2.52
CA PHE A 22 13.56 -0.10 -1.82
C PHE A 22 12.60 0.63 -2.77
N ALA A 23 13.03 0.87 -4.02
CA ALA A 23 12.16 1.48 -5.03
C ALA A 23 11.02 0.51 -5.38
N ARG A 24 11.35 -0.74 -5.67
CA ARG A 24 10.36 -1.78 -5.91
C ARG A 24 9.48 -2.05 -4.69
N ALA A 25 10.07 -2.11 -3.49
CA ALA A 25 9.29 -2.31 -2.27
C ALA A 25 8.24 -1.20 -2.07
N ARG A 26 8.61 0.06 -2.29
CA ARG A 26 7.67 1.20 -2.28
C ARG A 26 6.57 1.03 -3.32
N ASP A 27 6.94 0.70 -4.55
CA ASP A 27 5.97 0.62 -5.65
C ASP A 27 4.94 -0.50 -5.42
N GLU A 28 5.37 -1.64 -4.88
CA GLU A 28 4.46 -2.74 -4.49
C GLU A 28 3.52 -2.35 -3.33
N VAL A 29 4.01 -1.60 -2.33
CA VAL A 29 3.17 -1.07 -1.24
C VAL A 29 2.11 -0.13 -1.79
N VAL A 30 2.48 0.82 -2.65
CA VAL A 30 1.53 1.75 -3.28
C VAL A 30 0.48 0.98 -4.06
N ALA A 31 0.91 0.01 -4.88
CA ALA A 31 0.00 -0.81 -5.67
C ALA A 31 -1.01 -1.57 -4.80
N ASP A 32 -0.57 -2.18 -3.69
CA ASP A 32 -1.41 -2.92 -2.74
C ASP A 32 -2.48 -2.05 -2.09
N ILE A 33 -2.09 -0.86 -1.60
CA ILE A 33 -3.02 0.12 -1.04
C ILE A 33 -4.04 0.56 -2.10
N THR A 34 -3.59 0.87 -3.32
CA THR A 34 -4.48 1.28 -4.41
C THR A 34 -5.50 0.20 -4.76
N ALA A 35 -5.09 -1.06 -4.88
CA ALA A 35 -6.02 -2.14 -5.18
C ALA A 35 -7.04 -2.36 -4.05
N THR A 36 -6.59 -2.25 -2.79
CA THR A 36 -7.48 -2.30 -1.63
C THR A 36 -8.49 -1.16 -1.68
N GLN A 37 -8.06 0.08 -1.94
CA GLN A 37 -8.95 1.23 -2.07
C GLN A 37 -9.96 1.05 -3.21
N MET A 38 -9.54 0.54 -4.37
CA MET A 38 -10.45 0.26 -5.49
C MET A 38 -11.50 -0.79 -5.12
N THR A 39 -11.09 -1.84 -4.40
CA THR A 39 -12.00 -2.89 -3.91
C THR A 39 -13.02 -2.32 -2.92
N LEU A 40 -12.56 -1.53 -1.96
CA LEU A 40 -13.41 -0.92 -0.93
C LEU A 40 -14.41 0.08 -1.53
N ARG A 41 -14.03 0.84 -2.56
CA ARG A 41 -14.96 1.76 -3.25
C ARG A 41 -16.15 1.07 -3.89
N ALA A 42 -15.97 -0.15 -4.37
CA ALA A 42 -17.09 -0.91 -4.96
C ALA A 42 -18.16 -1.26 -3.92
N ILE A 43 -17.81 -1.30 -2.63
CA ILE A 43 -18.69 -1.74 -1.53
C ILE A 43 -19.03 -0.63 -0.53
N CYS A 44 -18.33 0.52 -0.58
CA CYS A 44 -18.55 1.67 0.28
C CYS A 44 -18.80 2.92 -0.58
N PRO A 45 -20.07 3.32 -0.79
CA PRO A 45 -20.42 4.39 -1.73
C PRO A 45 -20.00 5.80 -1.28
N ASP A 46 -19.77 6.01 0.03
CA ASP A 46 -19.45 7.33 0.61
C ASP A 46 -17.95 7.56 0.87
N VAL A 47 -17.07 6.79 0.23
CA VAL A 47 -15.61 6.95 0.44
C VAL A 47 -15.16 8.27 -0.22
N PRO A 48 -14.59 9.22 0.55
CA PRO A 48 -14.09 10.47 0.00
C PRO A 48 -13.03 10.24 -1.09
N GLU A 49 -12.88 11.21 -2.00
CA GLU A 49 -11.81 11.18 -3.00
C GLU A 49 -10.42 11.10 -2.34
N PRO A 50 -9.42 10.49 -3.01
CA PRO A 50 -8.08 10.39 -2.47
C PRO A 50 -7.49 11.79 -2.34
N LYS A 51 -7.02 12.13 -1.15
CA LYS A 51 -6.26 13.36 -0.96
C LYS A 51 -4.80 13.09 -1.29
N THR A 52 -4.19 13.99 -2.06
CA THR A 52 -2.74 13.99 -2.25
C THR A 52 -2.07 14.19 -0.90
N VAL A 53 -1.26 13.22 -0.47
CA VAL A 53 -0.47 13.32 0.75
C VAL A 53 0.89 13.91 0.40
N ASP A 54 1.25 15.00 1.05
CA ASP A 54 2.58 15.59 0.93
C ASP A 54 3.55 14.84 1.85
N PHE A 55 4.49 14.12 1.24
CA PHE A 55 5.50 13.34 1.95
C PHE A 55 6.81 14.10 2.20
N THR A 56 6.90 15.38 1.83
CA THR A 56 8.14 16.17 1.99
C THR A 56 8.63 16.30 3.44
N GLY A 57 7.73 16.13 4.42
CA GLY A 57 8.05 16.09 5.84
C GLY A 57 8.30 14.70 6.43
N PHE A 58 8.07 13.63 5.67
CA PHE A 58 8.08 12.27 6.20
C PHE A 58 9.51 11.81 6.51
N GLY A 59 9.81 11.53 7.78
CA GLY A 59 11.14 11.06 8.22
C GLY A 59 12.10 12.14 8.70
N LYS A 60 11.70 13.42 8.76
CA LYS A 60 12.44 14.42 9.54
C LYS A 60 12.14 14.19 11.03
N ALA A 61 13.06 13.56 11.75
CA ALA A 61 13.01 13.50 13.20
C ALA A 61 12.96 14.93 13.76
N SER A 62 12.05 15.17 14.70
CA SER A 62 11.99 16.41 15.50
C SER A 62 13.17 16.53 16.45
#